data_AF-A0A7Y3KWL0-F1
#
_entry.id   AF-A0A7Y3KWL0-F1
#
_cell.length_a   1.000
_cell.length_b   1.000
_cell.length_c   1.000
_cell.angle_alpha   90.00
_cell.angle_beta   90.00
_cell.angle_gamma   90.00
#
_symmetry.space_group_name_H-M   'P 1'
#
loop_
_entity.id
_entity.type
_entity.pdbx_description
1 polymer ?
#
loop_
_entity_poly.entity_id
_entity_poly.type
_entity_poly.pdbx_seq_one_letter_code
_entity_poly.pdbx_strand_id
1 'polypeptide(L)'
;MFDASGDALEKAIRNLAERSMDDVPKEVSVEFRSLPVVLRAALGAVALAAAGRPLNGVTLAAAAGFSRGTAYRHNREAVNLLIEFAPALVDSMLNRVGEGSSLTILNANLRQRDETIAELRERLHSSEKEREMALAYARDLFETVSSEIRDIAAEKAQKVRVLRVVEPPSEDSPS
;
A
#
# COMPACT_ATOMS: atom_id res chain seq x y z
N MET A 1 12.68 22.17 1.71
CA MET A 1 12.86 22.22 3.18
C MET A 1 11.66 22.95 3.81
N PHE A 2 10.43 22.48 3.58
CA PHE A 2 9.18 23.14 4.02
C PHE A 2 8.15 22.18 4.67
N ASP A 3 8.48 20.90 4.88
CA ASP A 3 7.51 19.87 5.35
C ASP A 3 7.21 19.89 6.86
N ALA A 4 8.02 20.55 7.68
CA ALA A 4 7.82 20.53 9.14
C ALA A 4 6.59 21.33 9.61
N SER A 5 6.09 22.27 8.80
CA SER A 5 4.99 23.16 9.18
C SER A 5 3.61 22.53 8.97
N GLY A 6 3.47 21.59 8.04
CA GLY A 6 2.19 20.91 7.76
C GLY A 6 1.85 19.88 8.83
N ASP A 7 2.84 19.08 9.22
CA ASP A 7 2.67 18.00 10.20
C ASP A 7 2.40 18.54 11.62
N ALA A 8 2.97 19.71 11.95
CA ALA A 8 2.71 20.41 13.21
C ALA A 8 1.27 20.98 13.26
N LEU A 9 0.78 21.49 12.13
CA LEU A 9 -0.55 22.08 12.02
C LEU A 9 -1.63 20.98 11.99
N GLU A 10 -1.36 19.86 11.33
CA GLU A 10 -2.23 18.68 11.34
C GLU A 10 -2.34 18.06 12.75
N LYS A 11 -1.21 17.93 13.46
CA LYS A 11 -1.20 17.49 14.87
C LYS A 11 -1.91 18.47 15.79
N ALA A 12 -1.78 19.78 15.56
CA ALA A 12 -2.48 20.80 16.34
C ALA A 12 -4.00 20.74 16.15
N ILE A 13 -4.48 20.57 14.91
CA ILE A 13 -5.92 20.44 14.60
C ILE A 13 -6.50 19.14 15.17
N ARG A 14 -5.76 18.03 15.05
CA ARG A 14 -6.17 16.73 15.61
C ARG A 14 -6.25 16.76 17.14
N ASN A 15 -5.25 17.37 17.78
CA ASN A 15 -5.26 17.57 19.24
C ASN A 15 -6.36 18.56 19.69
N LEU A 16 -6.75 19.54 18.88
CA LEU A 16 -7.85 20.47 19.18
C LEU A 16 -9.22 19.80 19.13
N ALA A 17 -9.37 18.77 18.30
CA ALA A 17 -10.62 18.02 18.15
C ALA A 17 -10.84 17.02 19.30
N GLU A 18 -9.76 16.49 19.88
CA GLU A 18 -9.82 15.43 20.92
C GLU A 18 -9.75 15.94 22.36
N ARG A 19 -9.25 17.16 22.62
CA ARG A 19 -9.05 17.68 23.99
C ARG A 19 -10.02 18.80 24.36
N SER A 20 -10.48 18.77 25.63
CA SER A 20 -10.91 19.99 26.31
C SER A 20 -9.80 21.04 26.17
N MET A 21 -10.13 22.31 25.87
CA MET A 21 -9.15 23.38 25.69
C MET A 21 -8.19 23.59 26.88
N ASP A 22 -8.43 22.93 28.01
CA ASP A 22 -7.58 22.97 29.20
C ASP A 22 -6.22 22.26 29.05
N ASP A 23 -6.05 21.41 28.04
CA ASP A 23 -4.90 20.51 27.90
C ASP A 23 -3.96 20.88 26.71
N VAL A 24 -4.06 22.12 26.21
CA VAL A 24 -3.19 22.68 25.17
C VAL A 24 -1.88 23.19 25.81
N PRO A 25 -0.68 22.86 25.26
CA PRO A 25 0.58 23.37 25.79
C PRO A 25 0.55 24.91 25.87
N LYS A 26 0.96 25.46 27.03
CA LYS A 26 0.80 26.88 27.35
C LYS A 26 1.43 27.81 26.31
N GLU A 27 2.53 27.41 25.68
CA GLU A 27 3.21 28.18 24.62
C GLU A 27 2.32 28.36 23.37
N VAL A 28 1.69 27.29 22.89
CA VAL A 28 0.75 27.32 21.76
C VAL A 28 -0.48 28.17 22.10
N SER A 29 -0.91 28.16 23.37
CA SER A 29 -2.05 28.98 23.82
C SER A 29 -1.75 30.49 23.80
N VAL A 30 -0.50 30.88 24.04
CA VAL A 30 -0.07 32.29 24.04
C VAL A 30 0.05 32.82 22.62
N GLU A 31 0.69 32.06 21.72
CA GLU A 31 0.79 32.40 20.30
C GLU A 31 -0.59 32.43 19.64
N PHE A 32 -1.46 31.46 19.93
CA PHE A 32 -2.83 31.45 19.42
C PHE A 32 -3.61 32.70 19.86
N ARG A 33 -3.51 33.10 21.14
CA ARG A 33 -4.18 34.30 21.67
C ARG A 33 -3.65 35.60 21.08
N SER A 34 -2.43 35.63 20.56
CA SER A 34 -1.84 36.79 19.87
C SER A 34 -2.44 37.04 18.48
N LEU A 35 -3.14 36.06 17.91
CA LEU A 35 -3.74 36.18 16.58
C LEU A 35 -4.94 37.15 16.55
N PRO A 36 -5.18 37.79 15.39
CA PRO A 36 -6.41 38.52 15.12
C PRO A 36 -7.66 37.68 15.43
N VAL A 37 -8.69 38.33 15.97
CA VAL A 37 -9.94 37.69 16.42
C VAL A 37 -10.60 36.88 15.30
N VAL A 38 -10.57 37.40 14.07
CA VAL A 38 -11.16 36.72 12.90
C VAL A 38 -10.43 35.42 12.58
N LEU A 39 -9.10 35.39 12.67
CA LEU A 39 -8.31 34.18 12.42
C LEU A 39 -8.54 33.13 13.52
N ARG A 40 -8.60 33.56 14.78
CA ARG A 40 -8.96 32.66 15.89
C ARG A 40 -10.37 32.11 15.73
N ALA A 41 -11.32 32.96 15.33
CA ALA A 41 -12.70 32.55 15.06
C ALA A 41 -12.76 31.56 13.89
N ALA A 42 -12.00 31.78 12.81
CA ALA A 42 -11.97 30.83 11.69
C ALA A 42 -11.44 29.46 12.13
N LEU A 43 -10.33 29.42 12.86
CA LEU A 43 -9.75 28.17 13.38
C LEU A 43 -10.69 27.48 14.38
N GLY A 44 -11.32 28.24 15.28
CA GLY A 44 -12.30 27.72 16.22
C GLY A 44 -13.56 27.18 15.52
N ALA A 45 -14.03 27.84 14.46
CA ALA A 45 -15.17 27.39 13.68
C ALA A 45 -14.87 26.08 12.94
N VAL A 46 -13.68 25.98 12.33
CA VAL A 46 -13.24 24.75 11.66
C VAL A 46 -13.13 23.59 12.65
N ALA A 47 -12.53 23.81 13.81
CA ALA A 47 -12.39 22.78 14.83
C ALA A 47 -13.74 22.31 15.40
N LEU A 48 -14.67 23.24 15.67
CA LEU A 48 -16.02 22.91 16.12
C LEU A 48 -16.81 22.14 15.06
N ALA A 49 -16.75 22.59 13.80
CA ALA A 49 -17.40 21.91 12.69
C ALA A 49 -16.85 20.50 12.48
N ALA A 50 -15.52 20.34 12.48
CA ALA A 50 -14.87 19.03 12.31
C ALA A 50 -15.19 18.06 13.47
N ALA A 51 -15.38 18.58 14.69
CA ALA A 51 -15.79 17.79 15.84
C ALA A 51 -17.31 17.53 15.91
N GLY A 52 -18.09 17.95 14.91
CA GLY A 52 -19.55 17.80 14.88
C GLY A 52 -20.26 18.58 16.00
N ARG A 53 -19.63 19.63 16.55
CA ARG A 53 -20.16 20.43 17.66
C ARG A 53 -21.00 21.60 17.14
N PRO A 54 -22.03 22.03 17.88
CA PRO A 54 -22.87 23.14 17.47
C PRO A 54 -22.07 24.46 17.39
N LEU A 55 -22.16 25.10 16.23
CA LEU A 55 -21.51 26.37 15.93
C LEU A 55 -22.48 27.53 16.25
N ASN A 56 -22.16 28.30 17.28
CA ASN A 56 -22.85 29.53 17.61
C ASN A 56 -21.87 30.54 18.20
N GLY A 57 -22.28 31.81 18.33
CA GLY A 57 -21.37 32.86 18.83
C GLY A 57 -20.81 32.64 20.24
N VAL A 58 -21.44 31.78 21.07
CA VAL A 58 -20.95 31.43 22.41
C VAL A 58 -19.89 30.35 22.34
N THR A 59 -20.20 29.24 21.65
CA THR A 59 -19.27 28.12 21.49
C THR A 59 -18.04 28.54 20.73
N LEU A 60 -18.21 29.42 19.74
CA LEU A 60 -17.12 29.99 18.96
C LEU A 60 -16.24 30.94 19.78
N ALA A 61 -16.82 31.82 20.59
CA ALA A 61 -16.05 32.73 21.44
C ALA A 61 -15.24 31.96 22.50
N ALA A 62 -15.81 30.88 23.05
CA ALA A 62 -15.11 29.97 23.96
C ALA A 62 -13.97 29.24 23.24
N ALA A 63 -14.25 28.61 22.10
CA ALA A 63 -13.27 27.83 21.32
C ALA A 63 -12.13 28.70 20.73
N ALA A 64 -12.41 29.96 20.42
CA ALA A 64 -11.43 30.89 19.87
C ALA A 64 -10.79 31.82 20.93
N GLY A 65 -11.20 31.70 22.20
CA GLY A 65 -10.63 32.46 23.31
C GLY A 65 -10.73 33.98 23.16
N PHE A 66 -11.86 34.49 22.68
CA PHE A 66 -12.10 35.94 22.58
C PHE A 66 -13.34 36.41 23.35
N SER A 67 -13.33 37.67 23.78
CA SER A 67 -14.46 38.27 24.50
C SER A 67 -15.63 38.59 23.57
N ARG A 68 -16.82 38.07 23.88
CA ARG A 68 -18.05 38.31 23.12
C ARG A 68 -18.50 39.77 23.13
N GLY A 69 -18.02 40.59 24.06
CA GLY A 69 -18.43 41.99 24.19
C GLY A 69 -17.74 42.89 23.15
N THR A 70 -16.43 43.07 23.28
CA THR A 70 -15.66 44.03 22.47
C THR A 70 -15.22 43.44 21.13
N ALA A 71 -14.71 42.22 21.13
CA ALA A 71 -14.12 41.60 19.94
C ALA A 71 -15.19 41.20 18.90
N TYR A 72 -16.36 40.75 19.36
CA TYR A 72 -17.48 40.42 18.46
C TYR A 72 -18.09 41.68 17.83
N ARG A 73 -18.17 42.80 18.56
CA ARG A 73 -18.79 44.04 18.04
C ARG A 73 -18.08 44.56 16.79
N HIS A 74 -16.75 44.48 16.75
CA HIS A 74 -15.94 44.93 15.61
C HIS A 74 -15.84 43.90 14.47
N ASN A 75 -16.14 42.62 14.74
CA ASN A 75 -15.96 41.53 13.78
C ASN A 75 -17.26 40.74 13.52
N ARG A 76 -18.42 41.33 13.85
CA ARG A 76 -19.70 40.64 13.87
C ARG A 76 -20.05 39.98 12.54
N GLU A 77 -19.81 40.71 11.45
CA GLU A 77 -20.09 40.24 10.09
C GLU A 77 -19.24 39.02 9.73
N ALA A 78 -17.92 39.11 9.92
CA ALA A 78 -16.99 38.00 9.69
C ALA A 78 -17.32 36.77 10.55
N VAL A 79 -17.68 36.97 11.82
CA VAL A 79 -18.06 35.87 12.72
C VAL A 79 -19.38 35.21 12.29
N ASN A 80 -20.35 35.98 11.82
CA ASN A 80 -21.61 35.42 11.31
C ASN A 80 -21.38 34.60 10.02
N LEU A 81 -20.57 35.11 9.10
CA LEU A 81 -20.20 34.37 7.89
C LEU A 81 -19.50 33.05 8.22
N LEU A 82 -18.64 33.04 9.24
CA LEU A 82 -18.01 31.80 9.71
C LEU A 82 -19.04 30.82 10.30
N ILE A 83 -20.00 31.31 11.09
CA ILE A 83 -21.05 30.45 11.65
C ILE A 83 -21.94 29.86 10.54
N GLU A 84 -22.24 30.65 9.51
CA GLU A 84 -23.11 30.26 8.40
C GLU A 84 -22.43 29.29 7.43
N PHE A 85 -21.19 29.56 7.01
CA PHE A 85 -20.54 28.85 5.91
C PHE A 85 -19.49 27.82 6.34
N ALA A 86 -18.91 27.92 7.55
CA ALA A 86 -17.88 26.98 7.97
C ALA A 86 -18.35 25.52 8.04
N PRO A 87 -19.56 25.17 8.52
CA PRO A 87 -20.01 23.78 8.57
C PRO A 87 -20.01 23.12 7.19
N ALA A 88 -20.67 23.73 6.21
CA ALA A 88 -20.77 23.19 4.86
C ALA A 88 -19.40 23.10 4.16
N LEU A 89 -18.51 24.08 4.40
CA LEU A 89 -17.18 24.07 3.82
C LEU A 89 -16.31 22.96 4.44
N VAL A 90 -16.36 22.80 5.77
CA VAL A 90 -15.64 21.73 6.46
C VAL A 90 -16.20 20.36 6.07
N ASP A 91 -17.52 20.20 5.99
CA ASP A 91 -18.13 18.97 5.49
C ASP A 91 -17.69 18.66 4.07
N SER A 92 -17.63 19.66 3.18
CA SER A 92 -17.13 19.45 1.80
C SER A 92 -15.65 19.07 1.76
N MET A 93 -14.82 19.61 2.66
CA MET A 93 -13.40 19.29 2.77
C MET A 93 -13.20 17.91 3.39
N LEU A 94 -13.94 17.56 4.44
CA LEU A 94 -13.91 16.24 5.06
C LEU A 94 -14.45 15.16 4.13
N ASN A 95 -15.48 15.47 3.32
CA ASN A 95 -15.99 14.55 2.31
C ASN A 95 -15.01 14.38 1.14
N ARG A 96 -14.37 15.46 0.65
CA ARG A 96 -13.28 15.35 -0.34
C ARG A 96 -12.05 14.62 0.19
N VAL A 97 -11.72 14.81 1.46
CA VAL A 97 -10.66 14.04 2.14
C VAL A 97 -11.11 12.60 2.37
N GLY A 98 -12.41 12.35 2.59
CA GLY A 98 -13.00 11.00 2.62
C GLY A 98 -12.94 10.28 1.27
N GLU A 99 -12.96 11.02 0.17
CA GLU A 99 -12.66 10.51 -1.19
C GLU A 99 -11.16 10.29 -1.44
N GLY A 100 -10.28 10.95 -0.65
CA GLY A 100 -8.87 10.59 -0.55
C GLY A 100 -8.75 9.34 0.31
N SER A 101 -8.34 8.20 -0.27
CA SER A 101 -8.38 6.90 0.42
C SER A 101 -7.92 6.99 1.88
N SER A 102 -8.86 6.83 2.81
CA SER A 102 -8.58 6.78 4.25
C SER A 102 -7.37 5.87 4.51
N LEU A 103 -6.49 6.24 5.45
CA LEU A 103 -5.33 5.44 5.86
C LEU A 103 -5.72 3.98 6.18
N THR A 104 -6.95 3.75 6.64
CA THR A 104 -7.51 2.40 6.84
C THR A 104 -7.72 1.63 5.55
N ILE A 105 -8.23 2.28 4.48
CA ILE A 105 -8.42 1.69 3.15
C ILE A 105 -7.07 1.43 2.49
N LEU A 106 -6.11 2.35 2.65
CA LEU A 106 -4.75 2.15 2.15
C LEU A 106 -4.08 0.94 2.81
N ASN A 107 -4.19 0.81 4.14
CA ASN A 107 -3.66 -0.34 4.87
C ASN A 107 -4.36 -1.66 4.51
N ALA A 108 -5.68 -1.63 4.29
CA ALA A 108 -6.42 -2.79 3.82
C ALA A 108 -5.95 -3.23 2.41
N ASN A 109 -5.77 -2.27 1.49
CA ASN A 109 -5.28 -2.53 0.14
C ASN A 109 -3.83 -3.06 0.16
N LEU A 110 -2.96 -2.51 1.00
CA LEU A 110 -1.59 -3.01 1.17
C LEU A 110 -1.59 -4.45 1.68
N ARG A 111 -2.39 -4.74 2.71
CA ARG A 111 -2.52 -6.10 3.25
C ARG A 111 -3.02 -7.09 2.21
N GLN A 112 -4.04 -6.72 1.44
CA GLN A 112 -4.56 -7.56 0.35
C GLN A 112 -3.49 -7.84 -0.72
N ARG A 113 -2.66 -6.84 -1.05
CA ARG A 113 -1.56 -7.02 -2.00
C ARG A 113 -0.47 -7.92 -1.44
N ASP A 114 -0.12 -7.79 -0.16
CA ASP A 114 0.86 -8.65 0.49
C ASP A 114 0.39 -10.12 0.53
N GLU A 115 -0.88 -10.35 0.83
CA GLU A 115 -1.51 -11.68 0.80
C GLU A 115 -1.46 -12.27 -0.62
N THR A 116 -1.78 -11.47 -1.65
CA THR A 116 -1.70 -11.89 -3.06
C THR A 116 -0.26 -12.22 -3.47
N ILE A 117 0.73 -11.43 -3.04
CA ILE A 117 2.14 -11.68 -3.33
C ILE A 117 2.60 -12.98 -2.67
N ALA A 118 2.18 -13.24 -1.42
CA ALA A 118 2.49 -14.49 -0.74
C ALA A 118 1.90 -15.70 -1.48
N GLU A 119 0.64 -15.62 -1.92
CA GLU A 119 0.00 -16.68 -2.70
C GLU A 119 0.72 -16.92 -4.03
N LEU A 120 1.07 -15.86 -4.77
CA LEU A 120 1.80 -15.99 -6.03
C LEU A 120 3.20 -16.60 -5.84
N ARG A 121 3.89 -16.27 -4.74
CA ARG A 121 5.18 -16.88 -4.41
C ARG A 121 5.04 -18.37 -4.10
N GLU A 122 4.01 -18.75 -3.35
CA GLU A 122 3.75 -20.17 -3.07
C GLU A 122 3.44 -20.96 -4.34
N ARG A 123 2.60 -20.40 -5.22
CA ARG A 123 2.27 -21.01 -6.53
C ARG A 123 3.49 -21.11 -7.45
N LEU A 124 4.37 -20.12 -7.42
CA LEU A 124 5.62 -20.17 -8.18
C LEU A 124 6.53 -21.28 -7.64
N HIS A 125 6.67 -21.38 -6.31
CA HIS A 125 7.47 -22.41 -5.69
C HIS A 125 6.95 -23.83 -5.97
N SER A 126 5.62 -24.04 -5.91
CA SER A 126 5.02 -25.33 -6.23
C SER A 126 5.25 -25.70 -7.71
N SER A 127 5.11 -24.76 -8.63
CA SER A 127 5.36 -24.98 -10.06
C SER A 127 6.83 -25.28 -10.36
N GLU A 128 7.77 -24.60 -9.68
CA GLU A 128 9.19 -24.90 -9.80
C GLU A 128 9.51 -26.33 -9.35
N LYS A 129 8.92 -26.76 -8.22
CA LYS A 129 9.07 -28.12 -7.71
C LYS A 129 8.51 -29.17 -8.68
N GLU A 130 7.34 -28.92 -9.26
CA GLU A 130 6.76 -29.80 -10.29
C GLU A 130 7.66 -29.90 -11.51
N ARG A 131 8.22 -28.77 -11.97
CA ARG A 131 9.17 -28.74 -13.08
C ARG A 131 10.43 -29.55 -12.78
N GLU A 132 10.98 -29.43 -11.57
CA GLU A 132 12.14 -30.21 -11.14
C GLU A 132 11.86 -31.71 -11.12
N MET A 133 10.69 -32.11 -10.59
CA MET A 133 10.26 -33.51 -10.60
C MET A 133 10.09 -34.06 -12.02
N ALA A 134 9.50 -33.27 -12.93
CA ALA A 134 9.35 -33.66 -14.34
C ALA A 134 10.71 -33.81 -15.05
N LEU A 135 11.67 -32.91 -14.75
CA LEU A 135 13.03 -33.01 -15.29
C LEU A 135 13.79 -34.22 -14.76
N ALA A 136 13.65 -34.53 -13.47
CA ALA A 136 14.24 -35.73 -12.88
C ALA A 136 13.66 -36.99 -13.55
N TYR A 137 12.33 -37.08 -13.66
CA TYR A 137 11.68 -38.19 -14.34
C TYR A 137 12.11 -38.34 -15.80
N ALA A 138 12.22 -37.24 -16.54
CA ALA A 138 12.69 -37.28 -17.93
C ALA A 138 14.14 -37.77 -18.05
N ARG A 139 15.01 -37.43 -17.09
CA ARG A 139 16.39 -37.95 -17.04
C ARG A 139 16.42 -39.44 -16.77
N ASP A 140 15.69 -39.92 -15.76
CA ASP A 140 15.62 -41.34 -15.42
C ASP A 140 15.08 -42.18 -16.58
N LEU A 141 14.04 -41.67 -17.26
CA LEU A 141 13.48 -42.31 -18.45
C LEU A 141 14.52 -42.36 -19.58
N PHE A 142 15.22 -41.26 -19.83
CA PHE A 142 16.26 -41.20 -20.85
C PHE A 142 17.39 -42.19 -20.54
N GLU A 143 17.84 -42.28 -19.30
CA GLU A 143 18.88 -43.24 -18.90
C GLU A 143 18.44 -44.68 -19.17
N THR A 144 17.23 -45.05 -18.75
CA THR A 144 16.64 -46.39 -18.93
C THR A 144 16.52 -46.76 -20.41
N VAL A 145 15.94 -45.87 -21.22
CA VAL A 145 15.77 -46.11 -22.67
C VAL A 145 17.13 -46.14 -23.36
N SER A 146 18.09 -45.31 -22.95
CA SER A 146 19.43 -45.30 -23.53
C SER A 146 20.20 -46.59 -23.27
N SER A 147 20.00 -47.25 -22.12
CA SER A 147 20.59 -48.56 -21.85
C SER A 147 19.97 -49.64 -22.74
N GLU A 148 18.64 -49.67 -22.84
CA GLU A 148 17.94 -50.65 -23.69
C GLU A 148 18.34 -50.51 -25.17
N ILE A 149 18.42 -49.27 -25.68
CA ILE A 149 18.87 -49.01 -27.05
C ILE A 149 20.31 -49.50 -27.26
N ARG A 150 21.20 -49.29 -26.27
CA ARG A 150 22.60 -49.76 -26.33
C ARG A 150 22.67 -51.29 -26.35
N ASP A 151 21.88 -51.96 -25.52
CA ASP A 151 21.83 -53.43 -25.47
C ASP A 151 21.30 -54.02 -26.78
N ILE A 152 20.22 -53.45 -27.33
CA ILE A 152 19.67 -53.85 -28.63
C ILE A 152 20.71 -53.60 -29.75
N ALA A 153 21.41 -52.47 -29.72
CA ALA A 153 22.44 -52.15 -30.69
C ALA A 153 23.62 -53.14 -30.61
N ALA A 154 24.05 -53.51 -29.41
CA ALA A 154 25.09 -54.51 -29.18
C ALA A 154 24.67 -55.90 -29.69
N GLU A 155 23.45 -56.33 -29.38
CA GLU A 155 22.90 -57.61 -29.85
C GLU A 155 22.82 -57.66 -31.39
N LYS A 156 22.34 -56.58 -32.02
CA LYS A 156 22.30 -56.45 -33.49
C LYS A 156 23.70 -56.44 -34.08
N ALA A 157 24.65 -55.73 -33.49
CA ALA A 157 26.03 -55.70 -33.96
C ALA A 157 26.68 -57.09 -33.88
N GLN A 158 26.40 -57.86 -32.82
CA GLN A 158 26.90 -59.23 -32.68
C GLN A 158 26.29 -60.17 -33.73
N LYS A 159 24.97 -60.10 -33.98
CA LYS A 159 24.31 -60.87 -35.05
C LYS A 159 24.87 -60.53 -36.44
N VAL A 160 25.07 -59.25 -36.75
CA VAL A 160 25.67 -58.80 -38.02
C VAL A 160 27.12 -59.29 -38.15
N ARG A 161 27.90 -59.28 -37.08
CA ARG A 161 29.29 -59.78 -37.08
C ARG A 161 29.37 -61.30 -37.32
N VAL A 162 28.42 -62.07 -36.79
CA VAL A 162 28.32 -63.52 -37.05
C VAL A 162 27.92 -63.83 -38.49
N LEU A 163 27.05 -63.00 -39.10
CA LEU A 163 26.66 -63.14 -40.51
C LEU A 163 27.74 -62.69 -41.49
N ARG A 164 28.70 -61.88 -41.04
CA ARG A 164 29.92 -61.53 -41.78
C ARG A 164 30.91 -62.69 -41.73
N VAL A 165 30.49 -63.84 -42.25
CA VAL A 165 31.39 -64.96 -42.53
C VAL A 165 32.32 -64.51 -43.64
N VAL A 166 33.61 -64.44 -43.31
CA VAL A 166 34.70 -64.19 -44.24
C VAL A 166 34.71 -65.32 -45.26
N GLU A 167 34.59 -64.99 -46.54
CA GLU A 167 34.97 -65.88 -47.65
C GLU A 167 36.46 -66.23 -47.53
N PRO A 168 36.84 -67.52 -47.49
CA PRO A 168 38.17 -67.94 -47.85
C PRO A 168 38.14 -68.69 -49.19
N PRO A 169 39.30 -68.89 -49.85
CA PRO A 169 40.36 -67.96 -50.19
C PRO A 169 40.44 -67.77 -51.71
N SER A 170 41.39 -66.95 -52.16
CA SER A 170 41.83 -66.80 -53.55
C SER A 170 41.94 -68.13 -54.32
N GLU A 171 41.10 -68.29 -55.36
CA GLU A 171 41.41 -69.16 -56.49
C GLU A 171 42.29 -68.37 -57.45
N ASP A 172 43.61 -68.62 -57.38
CA ASP A 172 44.48 -68.45 -58.55
C ASP A 172 43.89 -69.30 -59.69
N SER A 173 43.24 -68.61 -60.63
CA SER A 173 42.74 -69.20 -61.87
C SER A 173 43.91 -69.58 -62.80
N PRO A 174 43.80 -70.71 -63.52
CA PRO A 174 44.84 -71.19 -64.41
C PRO A 174 44.87 -70.38 -65.71
N SER A 175 46.06 -70.01 -66.17
CA SER A 175 46.46 -69.90 -67.59
C SER A 175 47.97 -69.75 -67.69
#